data_AF-A0AAQ3LAK2-F1
#
_entry.id   AF-A0AAQ3LAK2-F1
#
_cell.length_a   1.000
_cell.length_b   1.000
_cell.length_c   1.000
_cell.angle_alpha   90.00
_cell.angle_beta   90.00
_cell.angle_gamma   90.00
#
_symmetry.space_group_name_H-M   'P 1'
#
loop_
_entity.id
_entity.type
_entity.pdbx_description
1 polymer ?
#
loop_
_entity_poly.entity_id
_entity_poly.type
_entity_poly.pdbx_seq_one_letter_code
_entity_poly.pdbx_strand_id
1 'polypeptide(L)'
;MTKFIAFSRWLLITFVLMAEVARADAVDAVTELSFQTLLFGAGAQQSAEANDKKAIAPDLPDLFYFDGKEYRSIEYPVSGLSDSHTYSGSLEMKFFTRSLGKDGQWLYHPVFSVQLQKSWRNAVVVILSRSDGMQGLVAFAVNTTPESFEAGTIKVLNLSERNVILNASNEVFPLYPLKPVEINISDIKNNVLSVALALKEDSEYKLVYRRKWSMRPTIRGIYFLYTLGQDSRRWYMKNIVL
;
A
#
# COMPACT_ATOMS: atom_id res chain seq x y z
N MET A 1 50.73 -21.14 -36.73
CA MET A 1 51.37 -20.44 -35.60
C MET A 1 50.76 -19.05 -35.50
N THR A 2 49.52 -18.88 -35.04
CA THR A 2 49.01 -18.97 -33.65
C THR A 2 49.53 -17.87 -32.73
N LYS A 3 49.03 -16.64 -32.91
CA LYS A 3 48.99 -15.58 -31.88
C LYS A 3 47.82 -14.66 -32.21
N PHE A 4 46.67 -14.79 -31.55
CA PHE A 4 45.64 -13.73 -31.39
C PHE A 4 44.38 -14.27 -30.67
N ILE A 5 44.50 -14.86 -29.47
CA ILE A 5 43.29 -15.24 -28.67
C ILE A 5 43.40 -14.85 -27.18
N ALA A 6 44.55 -14.37 -26.69
CA ALA A 6 44.70 -14.10 -25.25
C ALA A 6 44.18 -12.72 -24.78
N PHE A 7 43.99 -11.75 -25.68
CA PHE A 7 43.68 -10.36 -25.28
C PHE A 7 42.19 -10.07 -25.07
N SER A 8 41.29 -10.87 -25.66
CA SER A 8 39.83 -10.64 -25.55
C SER A 8 39.23 -11.15 -24.25
N ARG A 9 39.84 -12.14 -23.60
CA ARG A 9 39.36 -12.69 -22.31
C ARG A 9 39.63 -11.76 -21.12
N TRP A 10 40.74 -11.03 -21.14
CA TRP A 10 41.04 -10.07 -20.08
C TRP A 10 40.14 -8.83 -20.15
N LEU A 11 39.83 -8.34 -21.36
CA LEU A 11 38.93 -7.19 -21.52
C LEU A 11 37.49 -7.51 -21.08
N LEU A 12 37.03 -8.75 -21.30
CA LEU A 12 35.68 -9.17 -20.91
C LEU A 12 35.54 -9.30 -19.38
N ILE A 13 36.58 -9.79 -18.70
CA ILE A 13 36.58 -9.93 -17.23
C ILE A 13 36.60 -8.55 -16.56
N THR A 14 37.32 -7.57 -17.12
CA THR A 14 37.31 -6.20 -16.60
C THR A 14 35.95 -5.52 -16.80
N PHE A 15 35.24 -5.77 -17.89
CA PHE A 15 33.88 -5.23 -18.09
C PHE A 15 32.84 -5.90 -17.17
N VAL A 16 32.95 -7.19 -16.89
CA VAL A 16 32.07 -7.88 -15.95
C VAL A 16 32.33 -7.43 -14.51
N LEU A 17 33.60 -7.27 -14.11
CA LEU A 17 33.95 -6.72 -12.79
C LEU A 17 33.58 -5.23 -12.66
N MET A 18 33.72 -4.42 -13.71
CA MET A 18 33.26 -3.02 -13.70
C MET A 18 31.72 -2.93 -13.66
N ALA A 19 30.99 -3.87 -14.27
CA ALA A 19 29.52 -3.93 -14.21
C ALA A 19 29.00 -4.42 -12.84
N GLU A 20 29.76 -5.27 -12.14
CA GLU A 20 29.46 -5.66 -10.76
C GLU A 20 29.86 -4.59 -9.74
N VAL A 21 30.96 -3.87 -9.95
CA VAL A 21 31.35 -2.73 -9.11
C VAL A 21 30.44 -1.52 -9.35
N ALA A 22 29.94 -1.29 -10.58
CA ALA A 22 28.90 -0.28 -10.84
C ALA A 22 27.52 -0.67 -10.28
N ARG A 23 27.31 -1.93 -9.87
CA ARG A 23 26.12 -2.39 -9.14
C ARG A 23 26.24 -2.26 -7.63
N ALA A 24 27.43 -1.96 -7.11
CA ALA A 24 27.68 -1.77 -5.68
C ALA A 24 27.55 -0.29 -5.23
N ASP A 25 27.46 0.66 -6.16
CA ASP A 25 27.31 2.10 -5.90
C ASP A 25 26.05 2.70 -6.55
N ALA A 26 25.00 1.89 -6.74
CA ALA A 26 23.66 2.47 -6.72
C ALA A 26 23.43 2.91 -5.27
N VAL A 27 23.82 4.16 -4.97
CA VAL A 27 23.43 4.86 -3.75
C VAL A 27 21.91 4.74 -3.71
N ASP A 28 21.41 3.76 -2.96
CA ASP A 28 19.98 3.59 -2.70
C ASP A 28 19.49 4.97 -2.31
N ALA A 29 18.63 5.55 -3.14
CA ALA A 29 18.22 6.93 -2.95
C ALA A 29 17.55 7.00 -1.57
N VAL A 30 18.27 7.57 -0.60
CA VAL A 30 17.77 7.72 0.75
C VAL A 30 16.57 8.65 0.67
N THR A 31 15.40 8.13 1.03
CA THR A 31 14.18 8.91 1.14
C THR A 31 13.91 9.17 2.61
N GLU A 32 13.62 10.42 2.93
CA GLU A 32 13.10 10.82 4.23
C GLU A 32 11.62 11.17 4.08
N LEU A 33 10.77 10.46 4.82
CA LEU A 33 9.33 10.72 4.82
C LEU A 33 8.70 10.38 6.17
N SER A 34 7.52 10.95 6.39
CA SER A 34 6.60 10.51 7.43
C SER A 34 5.57 9.55 6.84
N PHE A 35 5.26 8.45 7.53
CA PHE A 35 4.20 7.54 7.11
C PHE A 35 3.32 7.11 8.27
N GLN A 36 2.07 6.81 7.95
CA GLN A 36 1.15 6.12 8.84
C GLN A 36 0.78 4.77 8.23
N THR A 37 0.36 3.81 9.04
CA THR A 37 -0.12 2.51 8.57
C THR A 37 -1.62 2.39 8.72
N LEU A 38 -2.23 1.62 7.81
CA LEU A 38 -3.66 1.31 7.82
C LEU A 38 -3.86 -0.17 7.54
N LEU A 39 -4.46 -0.90 8.48
CA LEU A 39 -4.72 -2.32 8.34
C LEU A 39 -6.15 -2.61 7.83
N PHE A 40 -6.25 -3.57 6.91
CA PHE A 40 -7.49 -4.24 6.50
C PHE A 40 -7.32 -5.75 6.62
N GLY A 41 -8.33 -6.45 7.15
CA GLY A 41 -8.33 -7.92 7.28
C GLY A 41 -9.46 -8.41 8.16
N ALA A 42 -9.77 -9.72 8.11
CA ALA A 42 -10.89 -10.33 8.84
C ALA A 42 -10.79 -10.11 10.36
N GLY A 43 -9.61 -10.34 10.95
CA GLY A 43 -9.38 -10.10 12.39
C GLY A 43 -9.46 -8.63 12.78
N ALA A 44 -9.05 -7.71 11.89
CA ALA A 44 -9.12 -6.27 12.14
C ALA A 44 -10.56 -5.71 12.10
N GLN A 45 -11.53 -6.46 11.61
CA GLN A 45 -12.93 -6.01 11.60
C GLN A 45 -13.75 -6.60 12.74
N GLN A 46 -13.51 -7.86 13.12
CA GLN A 46 -14.11 -8.44 14.32
C GLN A 46 -13.71 -7.67 15.58
N SER A 47 -12.44 -7.26 15.70
CA SER A 47 -11.99 -6.44 16.83
C SER A 47 -12.49 -4.99 16.78
N ALA A 48 -12.77 -4.44 15.59
CA ALA A 48 -13.35 -3.09 15.45
C ALA A 48 -14.83 -3.05 15.88
N GLU A 49 -15.59 -4.12 15.65
CA GLU A 49 -16.96 -4.28 16.18
C GLU A 49 -16.99 -4.39 17.71
N ALA A 50 -15.88 -4.81 18.33
CA ALA A 50 -15.73 -4.90 19.78
C ALA A 50 -15.36 -3.56 20.47
N ASN A 51 -15.30 -2.43 19.75
CA ASN A 51 -14.99 -1.09 20.26
C ASN A 51 -13.61 -0.92 20.94
N ASP A 52 -12.68 -1.86 20.77
CA ASP A 52 -11.34 -1.72 21.32
C ASP A 52 -10.40 -1.02 20.33
N LYS A 53 -10.25 0.30 20.50
CA LYS A 53 -9.41 1.17 19.65
C LYS A 53 -7.91 0.83 19.73
N LYS A 54 -7.49 -0.01 20.69
CA LYS A 54 -6.11 -0.47 20.86
C LYS A 54 -5.92 -1.96 20.59
N ALA A 55 -6.96 -2.66 20.14
CA ALA A 55 -6.77 -4.05 19.73
C ALA A 55 -5.72 -4.10 18.62
N ILE A 56 -4.66 -4.87 18.86
CA ILE A 56 -3.75 -5.35 17.83
C ILE A 56 -4.48 -6.55 17.23
N ALA A 57 -4.54 -6.66 15.89
CA ALA A 57 -5.16 -7.81 15.26
C ALA A 57 -4.47 -9.09 15.80
N PRO A 58 -5.16 -9.94 16.58
CA PRO A 58 -4.52 -10.97 17.41
C PRO A 58 -3.77 -12.02 16.59
N ASP A 59 -4.09 -12.14 15.30
CA ASP A 59 -3.50 -13.10 14.37
C ASP A 59 -2.38 -12.50 13.50
N LEU A 60 -2.01 -11.23 13.71
CA LEU A 60 -0.94 -10.57 12.97
C LEU A 60 0.33 -10.45 13.81
N PRO A 61 1.49 -10.91 13.30
CA PRO A 61 2.74 -10.81 14.03
C PRO A 61 3.23 -9.37 14.06
N ASP A 62 3.94 -9.02 15.13
CA ASP A 62 4.65 -7.75 15.24
C ASP A 62 5.46 -7.46 13.97
N LEU A 63 5.15 -6.34 13.33
CA LEU A 63 5.85 -5.86 12.14
C LEU A 63 6.89 -4.81 12.53
N PHE A 64 8.04 -4.87 11.89
CA PHE A 64 9.15 -3.95 12.05
C PHE A 64 9.55 -3.36 10.71
N TYR A 65 10.06 -2.14 10.70
CA TYR A 65 10.77 -1.56 9.57
C TYR A 65 12.17 -1.12 10.00
N PHE A 66 13.11 -1.08 9.06
CA PHE A 66 14.44 -0.53 9.31
C PHE A 66 14.48 0.95 8.91
N ASP A 67 14.79 1.84 9.85
CA ASP A 67 14.78 3.30 9.62
C ASP A 67 16.13 3.86 9.13
N GLY A 68 17.03 2.98 8.67
CA GLY A 68 18.40 3.33 8.30
C GLY A 68 19.42 3.16 9.44
N LYS A 69 18.96 3.07 10.70
CA LYS A 69 19.81 2.91 11.89
C LYS A 69 19.43 1.69 12.73
N GLU A 70 18.14 1.50 12.97
CA GLU A 70 17.60 0.46 13.83
C GLU A 70 16.26 -0.08 13.31
N TYR A 71 15.88 -1.25 13.80
CA TYR A 71 14.55 -1.80 13.55
C TYR A 71 13.54 -1.19 14.51
N ARG A 72 12.50 -0.56 13.97
CA ARG A 72 11.40 0.02 14.73
C ARG A 72 10.14 -0.80 14.56
N SER A 73 9.43 -1.02 15.68
CA SER A 73 8.11 -1.65 15.66
C SER A 73 7.09 -0.72 15.00
N ILE A 74 6.12 -1.33 14.35
CA ILE A 74 4.98 -0.64 13.76
C ILE A 74 3.77 -0.91 14.62
N GLU A 75 3.01 0.14 14.87
CA GLU A 75 1.67 0.00 15.40
C GLU A 75 0.70 -0.01 14.22
N TYR A 76 -0.17 -1.01 14.16
CA TYR A 76 -1.24 -1.08 13.17
C TYR A 76 -2.58 -1.21 13.91
N PRO A 77 -3.22 -0.08 14.27
CA PRO A 77 -4.48 -0.13 14.99
C PRO A 77 -5.54 -0.81 14.13
N VAL A 78 -6.29 -1.73 14.75
CA VAL A 78 -7.44 -2.42 14.15
C VAL A 78 -8.45 -1.40 13.59
N SER A 79 -8.59 -0.23 14.22
CA SER A 79 -9.50 0.82 13.80
C SER A 79 -8.80 2.16 13.52
N GLY A 80 -8.23 2.33 12.33
CA GLY A 80 -7.83 3.66 11.84
C GLY A 80 -6.39 3.71 11.32
N LEU A 81 -5.86 4.92 11.25
CA LEU A 81 -4.45 5.15 10.95
C LEU A 81 -3.63 5.00 12.24
N SER A 82 -2.43 4.44 12.12
CA SER A 82 -1.43 4.48 13.19
C SER A 82 -0.97 5.91 13.49
N ASP A 83 -0.20 6.06 14.56
CA ASP A 83 0.64 7.23 14.74
C ASP A 83 1.64 7.37 13.59
N SER A 84 2.11 8.60 13.39
CA SER A 84 3.06 8.92 12.33
C SER A 84 4.46 8.41 12.68
N HIS A 85 5.09 7.73 11.74
CA HIS A 85 6.43 7.17 11.82
C HIS A 85 7.37 7.91 10.88
N THR A 86 8.62 8.11 11.27
CA THR A 86 9.67 8.63 10.39
C THR A 86 10.43 7.47 9.76
N TYR A 87 10.68 7.58 8.45
CA TYR A 87 11.46 6.64 7.66
C TYR A 87 12.61 7.35 6.98
N SER A 88 13.83 6.82 7.10
CA SER A 88 15.01 7.24 6.35
C SER A 88 15.68 5.99 5.76
N GLY A 89 15.58 5.77 4.46
CA GLY A 89 16.09 4.53 3.88
C GLY A 89 15.90 4.40 2.39
N SER A 90 16.07 3.18 1.88
CA SER A 90 15.88 2.86 0.46
C SER A 90 14.47 3.17 -0.01
N LEU A 91 14.31 3.41 -1.33
CA LEU A 91 12.99 3.56 -1.94
C LEU A 91 12.15 2.27 -1.84
N GLU A 92 12.80 1.11 -1.67
CA GLU A 92 12.13 -0.12 -1.32
C GLU A 92 12.07 -0.26 0.21
N MET A 93 10.98 0.22 0.82
CA MET A 93 10.76 0.08 2.25
C MET A 93 10.36 -1.36 2.59
N LYS A 94 11.20 -2.05 3.36
CA LYS A 94 11.00 -3.46 3.77
C LYS A 94 10.42 -3.55 5.17
N PHE A 95 9.50 -4.50 5.32
CA PHE A 95 8.86 -4.85 6.58
C PHE A 95 9.29 -6.24 7.00
N PHE A 96 9.46 -6.44 8.31
CA PHE A 96 10.05 -7.63 8.89
C PHE A 96 9.22 -8.15 10.05
N THR A 97 9.25 -9.46 10.28
CA THR A 97 8.99 -10.04 11.61
C THR A 97 10.31 -10.30 12.32
N ARG A 98 10.25 -10.59 13.62
CA ARG A 98 11.43 -11.00 14.39
C ARG A 98 11.23 -12.35 15.07
N SER A 99 12.32 -13.08 15.26
CA SER A 99 12.38 -14.32 16.03
C SER A 99 13.67 -14.34 16.85
N LEU A 100 13.68 -15.07 17.97
CA LEU A 100 14.89 -15.22 18.77
C LEU A 100 15.78 -16.32 18.17
N GLY A 101 17.01 -15.97 17.84
CA GLY A 101 18.04 -16.90 17.39
C GLY A 101 18.53 -17.82 18.51
N LYS A 102 19.26 -18.88 18.12
CA LYS A 102 19.82 -19.86 19.07
C LYS A 102 20.86 -19.25 20.02
N ASP A 103 21.45 -18.14 19.62
CA ASP A 103 22.42 -17.32 20.35
C ASP A 103 21.76 -16.20 21.18
N GLY A 104 20.42 -16.14 21.21
CA GLY A 104 19.67 -15.09 21.91
C GLY A 104 19.62 -13.77 21.17
N GLN A 105 20.10 -13.68 19.92
CA GLN A 105 19.98 -12.47 19.11
C GLN A 105 18.66 -12.41 18.35
N TRP A 106 18.11 -11.21 18.16
CA TRP A 106 16.91 -11.03 17.33
C TRP A 106 17.28 -11.20 15.85
N LEU A 107 16.63 -12.16 15.19
CA LEU A 107 16.72 -12.38 13.75
C LEU A 107 15.49 -11.79 13.07
N TYR A 108 15.72 -10.89 12.11
CA TYR A 108 14.67 -10.21 11.36
C TYR A 108 14.45 -10.87 10.01
N HIS A 109 13.20 -11.25 9.73
CA HIS A 109 12.82 -11.96 8.51
C HIS A 109 11.92 -11.05 7.66
N PRO A 110 12.30 -10.76 6.40
CA PRO A 110 11.48 -9.91 5.54
C PRO A 110 10.13 -10.56 5.23
N VAL A 111 9.07 -9.76 5.26
CA VAL A 111 7.69 -10.19 4.99
C VAL A 111 7.21 -9.64 3.65
N PHE A 112 7.26 -8.32 3.50
CA PHE A 112 6.88 -7.61 2.28
C PHE A 112 7.67 -6.32 2.14
N SER A 113 7.67 -5.77 0.93
CA SER A 113 8.20 -4.45 0.64
C SER A 113 7.14 -3.57 -0.03
N VAL A 114 7.26 -2.26 0.17
CA VAL A 114 6.47 -1.25 -0.54
C VAL A 114 7.42 -0.34 -1.30
N GLN A 115 7.02 0.03 -2.51
CA GLN A 115 7.79 0.95 -3.33
C GLN A 115 7.39 2.39 -3.00
N LEU A 116 8.39 3.20 -2.68
CA LEU A 116 8.31 4.63 -2.44
C LEU A 116 8.91 5.38 -3.63
N GLN A 117 8.61 6.68 -3.72
CA GLN A 117 9.30 7.55 -4.69
C GLN A 117 10.04 8.65 -3.94
N LYS A 118 11.17 9.07 -4.49
CA LYS A 118 12.07 10.08 -3.89
C LYS A 118 11.38 11.42 -3.58
N SER A 119 10.32 11.76 -4.30
CA SER A 119 9.54 12.99 -4.10
C SER A 119 8.56 12.91 -2.92
N TRP A 120 8.28 11.71 -2.40
CA TRP A 120 7.29 11.55 -1.35
C TRP A 120 7.83 12.12 -0.03
N ARG A 121 6.96 12.82 0.70
CA ARG A 121 7.24 13.35 2.04
C ARG A 121 6.27 12.82 3.09
N ASN A 122 5.07 12.44 2.65
CA ASN A 122 4.02 11.84 3.46
C ASN A 122 3.44 10.64 2.72
N ALA A 123 3.23 9.53 3.42
CA ALA A 123 2.59 8.35 2.85
C ALA A 123 1.64 7.68 3.83
N VAL A 124 0.67 6.93 3.29
CA VAL A 124 -0.07 5.93 4.05
C VAL A 124 0.31 4.56 3.49
N VAL A 125 0.87 3.71 4.35
CA VAL A 125 1.13 2.30 4.06
C VAL A 125 -0.11 1.49 4.38
N VAL A 126 -0.75 0.96 3.35
CA VAL A 126 -1.94 0.12 3.49
C VAL A 126 -1.50 -1.33 3.55
N ILE A 127 -1.86 -2.01 4.63
CA ILE A 127 -1.58 -3.43 4.86
C ILE A 127 -2.90 -4.19 4.72
N LEU A 128 -2.92 -5.19 3.84
CA LEU A 128 -4.06 -6.05 3.58
C LEU A 128 -3.72 -7.47 4.02
N SER A 129 -4.57 -8.05 4.86
CA SER A 129 -4.57 -9.48 5.14
C SER A 129 -5.65 -10.16 4.30
N ARG A 130 -5.23 -10.95 3.31
CA ARG A 130 -6.10 -11.66 2.35
C ARG A 130 -6.44 -13.09 2.78
N SER A 131 -5.69 -13.65 3.72
CA SER A 131 -5.89 -14.97 4.30
C SER A 131 -5.46 -14.95 5.76
N ASP A 132 -5.78 -16.00 6.51
CA ASP A 132 -5.27 -16.14 7.88
C ASP A 132 -3.73 -16.22 7.87
N GLY A 133 -3.10 -15.45 8.75
CA GLY A 133 -1.65 -15.44 8.95
C GLY A 133 -0.82 -14.66 7.91
N MET A 134 0.52 -14.87 7.96
CA MET A 134 1.50 -14.06 7.23
C MET A 134 1.49 -14.20 5.71
N GLN A 135 1.09 -15.37 5.18
CA GLN A 135 1.19 -15.65 3.74
C GLN A 135 0.17 -14.86 2.90
N GLY A 136 -0.84 -14.26 3.55
CA GLY A 136 -1.84 -13.40 2.92
C GLY A 136 -1.55 -11.90 3.03
N LEU A 137 -0.42 -11.50 3.61
CA LEU A 137 -0.10 -10.10 3.81
C LEU A 137 0.41 -9.46 2.50
N VAL A 138 -0.30 -8.44 2.06
CA VAL A 138 0.10 -7.59 0.94
C VAL A 138 0.07 -6.15 1.41
N ALA A 139 1.08 -5.36 1.04
CA ALA A 139 1.10 -3.94 1.35
C ALA A 139 1.40 -3.09 0.12
N PHE A 140 0.96 -1.85 0.17
CA PHE A 140 1.33 -0.83 -0.80
C PHE A 140 1.28 0.54 -0.12
N ALA A 141 1.98 1.52 -0.68
CA ALA A 141 2.03 2.86 -0.14
C ALA A 141 1.27 3.84 -1.05
N VAL A 142 0.60 4.82 -0.45
CA VAL A 142 -0.12 5.89 -1.14
C VAL A 142 0.50 7.22 -0.75
N ASN A 143 0.93 8.01 -1.74
CA ASN A 143 1.40 9.38 -1.51
C ASN A 143 0.24 10.27 -1.03
N THR A 144 0.46 10.94 0.09
CA THR A 144 -0.49 11.87 0.72
C THR A 144 0.01 13.31 0.73
N THR A 145 1.13 13.61 0.06
CA THR A 145 1.61 14.99 -0.04
C THR A 145 0.65 15.86 -0.86
N PRO A 146 0.44 17.14 -0.46
CA PRO A 146 -0.43 18.07 -1.19
C PRO A 146 -0.11 18.22 -2.67
N GLU A 147 1.16 18.13 -3.05
CA GLU A 147 1.61 18.32 -4.43
C GLU A 147 1.25 17.12 -5.34
N SER A 148 1.01 15.95 -4.75
CA SER A 148 0.61 14.72 -5.46
C SER A 148 -0.86 14.36 -5.26
N PHE A 149 -1.54 15.13 -4.43
CA PHE A 149 -2.92 14.90 -4.06
C PHE A 149 -3.58 16.25 -3.80
N GLU A 150 -4.08 16.84 -4.88
CA GLU A 150 -4.65 18.17 -4.86
C GLU A 150 -5.94 18.24 -4.04
N ALA A 151 -6.20 19.41 -3.44
CA ALA A 151 -7.44 19.67 -2.73
C ALA A 151 -8.64 19.57 -3.68
N GLY A 152 -9.77 19.07 -3.18
CA GLY A 152 -10.95 18.82 -4.01
C GLY A 152 -10.80 17.63 -4.95
N THR A 153 -9.87 16.73 -4.67
CA THR A 153 -9.75 15.42 -5.32
C THR A 153 -9.89 14.32 -4.28
N ILE A 154 -10.44 13.17 -4.68
CA ILE A 154 -10.41 11.94 -3.88
C ILE A 154 -9.66 10.84 -4.62
N LYS A 155 -8.95 9.99 -3.88
CA LYS A 155 -8.36 8.75 -4.41
C LYS A 155 -9.28 7.59 -4.04
N VAL A 156 -9.74 6.84 -5.03
CA VAL A 156 -10.54 5.63 -4.81
C VAL A 156 -9.71 4.40 -5.15
N LEU A 157 -9.56 3.48 -4.18
CA LEU A 157 -8.77 2.27 -4.30
C LEU A 157 -9.66 1.04 -4.18
N ASN A 158 -9.47 0.12 -5.12
CA ASN A 158 -10.06 -1.21 -5.06
C ASN A 158 -9.08 -2.18 -4.37
N LEU A 159 -9.43 -2.61 -3.16
CA LEU A 159 -8.64 -3.58 -2.39
C LEU A 159 -9.02 -5.04 -2.69
N SER A 160 -10.09 -5.25 -3.47
CA SER A 160 -10.44 -6.60 -3.94
C SER A 160 -9.49 -7.05 -5.06
N GLU A 161 -9.51 -8.35 -5.34
CA GLU A 161 -8.74 -8.95 -6.45
C GLU A 161 -9.45 -8.84 -7.81
N ARG A 162 -10.69 -8.33 -7.83
CA ARG A 162 -11.51 -8.26 -9.04
C ARG A 162 -11.46 -6.88 -9.66
N ASN A 163 -11.43 -6.80 -10.98
CA ASN A 163 -11.66 -5.54 -11.68
C ASN A 163 -13.12 -5.11 -11.51
N VAL A 164 -13.34 -3.87 -11.11
CA VAL A 164 -14.69 -3.28 -11.02
C VAL A 164 -14.77 -2.00 -11.82
N ILE A 165 -15.98 -1.60 -12.14
CA ILE A 165 -16.28 -0.29 -12.70
C ILE A 165 -16.94 0.55 -11.62
N LEU A 166 -16.39 1.73 -11.39
CA LEU A 166 -16.95 2.77 -10.55
C LEU A 166 -17.68 3.79 -11.42
N ASN A 167 -18.94 4.05 -11.10
CA ASN A 167 -19.63 5.24 -11.58
C ASN A 167 -19.70 6.24 -10.43
N ALA A 168 -19.13 7.43 -10.64
CA ALA A 168 -19.17 8.55 -9.70
C ALA A 168 -19.79 9.76 -10.40
N SER A 169 -21.02 10.13 -10.01
CA SER A 169 -21.76 11.28 -10.55
C SER A 169 -21.78 11.39 -12.08
N ASN A 170 -22.01 10.24 -12.76
CA ASN A 170 -22.08 10.05 -14.21
C ASN A 170 -20.75 9.90 -14.95
N GLU A 171 -19.63 9.96 -14.26
CA GLU A 171 -18.33 9.56 -14.81
C GLU A 171 -18.02 8.11 -14.46
N VAL A 172 -17.40 7.40 -15.40
CA VAL A 172 -17.14 5.96 -15.30
C VAL A 172 -15.64 5.70 -15.27
N PHE A 173 -15.19 5.02 -14.21
CA PHE A 173 -13.80 4.75 -13.94
C PHE A 173 -13.56 3.24 -13.83
N PRO A 174 -12.63 2.65 -14.60
CA PRO A 174 -12.17 1.30 -14.33
C PRO A 174 -11.30 1.31 -13.06
N LEU A 175 -11.67 0.50 -12.07
CA LEU A 175 -10.88 0.30 -10.85
C LEU A 175 -10.19 -1.07 -10.87
N TYR A 176 -8.89 -1.05 -11.13
CA TYR A 176 -8.04 -2.22 -11.04
C TYR A 176 -7.61 -2.48 -9.59
N PRO A 177 -7.41 -3.76 -9.20
CA PRO A 177 -6.87 -4.11 -7.89
C PRO A 177 -5.62 -3.31 -7.53
N LEU A 178 -5.64 -2.74 -6.33
CA LEU A 178 -4.54 -1.98 -5.69
C LEU A 178 -4.06 -0.76 -6.48
N LYS A 179 -4.80 -0.31 -7.49
CA LYS A 179 -4.49 0.91 -8.24
C LYS A 179 -5.47 2.01 -7.88
N PRO A 180 -5.01 3.17 -7.40
CA PRO A 180 -5.88 4.30 -7.15
C PRO A 180 -6.37 4.91 -8.45
N VAL A 181 -7.60 5.40 -8.45
CA VAL A 181 -8.11 6.37 -9.41
C VAL A 181 -8.38 7.67 -8.68
N GLU A 182 -7.98 8.78 -9.30
CA GLU A 182 -8.28 10.12 -8.80
C GLU A 182 -9.57 10.64 -9.43
N ILE A 183 -10.42 11.23 -8.60
CA ILE A 183 -11.70 11.80 -9.02
C ILE A 183 -11.75 13.22 -8.49
N ASN A 184 -11.91 14.18 -9.41
CA ASN A 184 -12.13 15.56 -9.06
C ASN A 184 -13.55 15.71 -8.48
N ILE A 185 -13.64 16.33 -7.31
CA ILE A 185 -14.88 16.61 -6.59
C ILE A 185 -15.11 18.11 -6.33
N SER A 186 -14.34 19.01 -6.93
CA SER A 186 -14.46 20.46 -6.73
C SER A 186 -15.84 20.98 -7.12
N ASP A 187 -16.48 20.35 -8.10
CA ASP A 187 -17.72 20.82 -8.71
C ASP A 187 -18.95 20.02 -8.25
N ILE A 188 -18.81 19.17 -7.21
CA ILE A 188 -19.93 18.38 -6.72
C ILE A 188 -21.02 19.29 -6.15
N LYS A 189 -22.24 19.14 -6.67
CA LYS A 189 -23.41 19.87 -6.18
C LYS A 189 -23.88 19.28 -4.86
N ASN A 190 -24.32 20.15 -3.95
CA ASN A 190 -24.91 19.78 -2.65
C ASN A 190 -23.99 18.94 -1.75
N ASN A 191 -22.66 18.93 -1.96
CA ASN A 191 -21.71 18.16 -1.16
C ASN A 191 -21.97 16.64 -1.18
N VAL A 192 -22.56 16.12 -2.27
CA VAL A 192 -22.91 14.70 -2.40
C VAL A 192 -22.37 14.13 -3.70
N LEU A 193 -21.55 13.08 -3.58
CA LEU A 193 -21.12 12.25 -4.70
C LEU A 193 -21.98 10.98 -4.78
N SER A 194 -22.66 10.75 -5.90
CA SER A 194 -23.42 9.51 -6.10
C SER A 194 -22.50 8.45 -6.66
N VAL A 195 -22.38 7.31 -5.96
CA VAL A 195 -21.41 6.26 -6.28
C VAL A 195 -22.11 4.93 -6.50
N ALA A 196 -21.73 4.24 -7.58
CA ALA A 196 -22.12 2.87 -7.88
C ALA A 196 -20.92 2.04 -8.32
N LEU A 197 -20.85 0.77 -7.90
CA LEU A 197 -19.85 -0.19 -8.37
C LEU A 197 -20.52 -1.35 -9.09
N ALA A 198 -19.96 -1.75 -10.21
CA ALA A 198 -20.36 -2.93 -10.96
C ALA A 198 -19.19 -3.89 -11.18
N LEU A 199 -19.46 -5.18 -11.05
CA LEU A 199 -18.57 -6.27 -11.47
C LEU A 199 -18.90 -6.67 -12.90
N LYS A 200 -17.89 -7.02 -13.68
CA LYS A 200 -18.09 -7.69 -14.98
C LYS A 200 -18.09 -9.21 -14.76
N GLU A 201 -19.22 -9.86 -14.96
CA GLU A 201 -19.39 -11.32 -14.86
C GLU A 201 -20.02 -11.81 -16.17
N ASP A 202 -19.42 -12.80 -16.84
CA ASP A 202 -19.97 -13.45 -18.04
C ASP A 202 -20.50 -12.51 -19.14
N SER A 203 -19.81 -11.39 -19.35
CA SER A 203 -20.14 -10.30 -20.30
C SER A 203 -21.22 -9.32 -19.86
N GLU A 204 -21.80 -9.48 -18.68
CA GLU A 204 -22.75 -8.54 -18.09
C GLU A 204 -22.12 -7.72 -16.95
N TYR A 205 -22.61 -6.49 -16.76
CA TYR A 205 -22.24 -5.66 -15.62
C TYR A 205 -23.29 -5.78 -14.52
N LYS A 206 -22.89 -6.33 -13.38
CA LYS A 206 -23.74 -6.52 -12.22
C LYS A 206 -23.43 -5.48 -11.15
N LEU A 207 -24.43 -4.67 -10.80
CA LEU A 207 -24.34 -3.70 -9.71
C LEU A 207 -24.14 -4.43 -8.37
N VAL A 208 -23.08 -4.08 -7.63
CA VAL A 208 -22.74 -4.70 -6.33
C VAL A 208 -22.66 -3.71 -5.18
N TYR A 209 -22.60 -2.41 -5.47
CA TYR A 209 -22.61 -1.36 -4.46
C TYR A 209 -23.29 -0.12 -5.03
N ARG A 210 -24.09 0.55 -4.21
CA ARG A 210 -24.63 1.87 -4.54
C ARG A 210 -24.80 2.68 -3.26
N ARG A 211 -24.16 3.84 -3.16
CA ARG A 211 -24.31 4.78 -2.04
C ARG A 211 -24.14 6.22 -2.49
N LYS A 212 -24.60 7.14 -1.64
CA LYS A 212 -24.27 8.56 -1.71
C LYS A 212 -23.19 8.84 -0.67
N TRP A 213 -22.11 9.50 -1.07
CA TRP A 213 -21.04 9.92 -0.16
C TRP A 213 -21.16 11.42 0.08
N SER A 214 -21.32 11.80 1.34
CA SER A 214 -21.32 13.21 1.74
C SER A 214 -19.89 13.67 1.96
N MET A 215 -19.45 14.67 1.21
CA MET A 215 -18.09 15.20 1.29
C MET A 215 -18.04 16.68 0.91
N ARG A 216 -17.11 17.43 1.49
CA ARG A 216 -16.92 18.84 1.14
C ARG A 216 -16.04 18.93 -0.13
N PRO A 217 -16.33 19.83 -1.09
CA PRO A 217 -15.58 19.93 -2.35
C PRO A 217 -14.11 20.30 -2.21
N THR A 218 -13.64 20.66 -1.01
CA THR A 218 -12.27 21.08 -0.74
C THR A 218 -11.42 20.02 -0.04
N ILE A 219 -12.00 18.87 0.32
CA ILE A 219 -11.25 17.84 1.06
C ILE A 219 -10.29 17.08 0.16
N ARG A 220 -9.33 16.42 0.80
CA ARG A 220 -8.58 15.31 0.24
C ARG A 220 -9.00 14.06 0.98
N GLY A 221 -9.43 13.04 0.26
CA GLY A 221 -9.89 11.80 0.88
C GLY A 221 -9.44 10.57 0.11
N ILE A 222 -8.97 9.56 0.84
CA ILE A 222 -8.68 8.25 0.27
C ILE A 222 -9.82 7.31 0.65
N TYR A 223 -10.47 6.73 -0.34
CA TYR A 223 -11.61 5.82 -0.22
C TYR A 223 -11.18 4.43 -0.64
N PHE A 224 -11.36 3.48 0.27
CA PHE A 224 -10.99 2.09 0.10
C PHE A 224 -12.24 1.24 -0.07
N LEU A 225 -12.33 0.55 -1.19
CA LEU A 225 -13.42 -0.36 -1.53
C LEU A 225 -12.93 -1.79 -1.40
N TYR A 226 -13.65 -2.62 -0.64
CA TYR A 226 -13.22 -3.97 -0.33
C TYR A 226 -14.40 -4.94 -0.14
N THR A 227 -14.13 -6.23 -0.25
CA THR A 227 -15.05 -7.33 0.07
C THR A 227 -14.57 -8.07 1.31
N LEU A 228 -15.48 -8.72 2.04
CA LEU A 228 -15.13 -9.52 3.22
C LEU A 228 -15.33 -11.01 2.99
N GLY A 229 -14.34 -11.78 3.43
CA GLY A 229 -14.35 -13.23 3.28
C GLY A 229 -14.47 -13.66 1.82
N GLN A 230 -15.12 -14.81 1.59
CA GLN A 230 -15.36 -15.33 0.24
C GLN A 230 -16.63 -14.77 -0.42
N ASP A 231 -17.42 -13.93 0.27
CA ASP A 231 -18.60 -13.31 -0.31
C ASP A 231 -18.22 -12.10 -1.18
N SER A 232 -17.97 -12.36 -2.46
CA SER A 232 -17.62 -11.34 -3.45
C SER A 232 -18.76 -10.36 -3.78
N ARG A 233 -19.96 -10.55 -3.21
CA ARG A 233 -21.13 -9.71 -3.48
C ARG A 233 -21.32 -8.61 -2.45
N ARG A 234 -20.71 -8.72 -1.26
CA ARG A 234 -20.80 -7.69 -0.23
C ARG A 234 -19.61 -6.76 -0.29
N TRP A 235 -19.88 -5.51 -0.66
CA TRP A 235 -18.89 -4.46 -0.79
C TRP A 235 -19.02 -3.44 0.32
N TYR A 236 -17.87 -3.06 0.85
CA TYR A 236 -17.71 -2.11 1.94
C TYR A 236 -16.85 -0.95 1.49
N MET A 237 -16.98 0.16 2.21
CA MET A 237 -16.19 1.36 2.00
C MET A 237 -15.64 1.84 3.34
N LYS A 238 -14.34 2.15 3.37
CA LYS A 238 -13.69 2.88 4.45
C LYS A 238 -13.01 4.10 3.83
N ASN A 239 -13.00 5.23 4.52
CA ASN A 239 -12.30 6.42 4.04
C ASN A 239 -11.40 7.02 5.12
N ILE A 240 -10.37 7.73 4.66
CA ILE A 240 -9.56 8.64 5.47
C ILE A 240 -9.64 10.02 4.83
N VAL A 241 -9.71 11.06 5.66
CA VAL A 241 -9.69 12.46 5.23
C VAL A 241 -8.35 13.05 5.69
N LEU A 242 -7.66 13.73 4.77
CA LEU A 242 -6.32 14.31 4.94
C LEU A 242 -6.35 15.85 4.99
#